data_AF-A0A914VL38-F1
#
_entry.id   AF-A0A914VL38-F1
#
_cell.length_a   1.000
_cell.length_b   1.000
_cell.length_c   1.000
_cell.angle_alpha   90.00
_cell.angle_beta   90.00
_cell.angle_gamma   90.00
#
_symmetry.space_group_name_H-M   'P 1'
#
loop_
_entity.id
_entity.type
_entity.pdbx_description
1 polymer ?
#
loop_
_entity_poly.entity_id
_entity_poly.type
_entity_poly.pdbx_seq_one_letter_code
_entity_poly.pdbx_strand_id
1 'polypeptide(L)'
;YNIRQFKQTDRSRMALVRDEDADDDDDDEVDVDNGRPQTVGLLVRKHDPEWYGHECDKLAKQGKIAECVAMLEQRMLLEDKIRPVAYNFNVVLRAIAPLGHVRTAIRLYQKMCELSIPISRTALTYIYNACANAKPVDAQMGIASAEEVRAATAKRGYQPERIHFCTLIKLYARHGTYEDARRIFAQMIAAGYPAEVDAYCNLLQACVNDKDAGCGPAIEARAVTGSSFLERFQS
;
A
#
# COMPACT_ATOMS: atom_id res chain seq x y z
N TYR A 1 -60.59 -16.93 -6.45
CA TYR A 1 -60.83 -18.34 -6.83
C TYR A 1 -60.16 -19.27 -5.81
N ASN A 2 -60.51 -20.56 -5.83
CA ASN A 2 -60.25 -21.57 -4.78
C ASN A 2 -58.76 -21.69 -4.34
N ILE A 3 -58.35 -22.03 -3.10
CA ILE A 3 -58.89 -22.88 -2.00
C ILE A 3 -58.52 -24.38 -2.14
N ARG A 4 -57.99 -24.97 -1.03
CA ARG A 4 -57.73 -26.41 -0.72
C ARG A 4 -56.50 -27.09 -1.39
N GLN A 5 -55.90 -28.16 -0.83
CA GLN A 5 -55.62 -28.60 0.58
C GLN A 5 -54.87 -29.96 0.56
N PHE A 6 -54.11 -30.26 1.63
CA PHE A 6 -53.78 -31.63 2.11
C PHE A 6 -52.85 -32.49 1.20
N LYS A 7 -52.18 -33.58 1.62
CA LYS A 7 -52.26 -34.41 2.85
C LYS A 7 -50.88 -35.03 3.23
N GLN A 8 -50.66 -35.20 4.53
CA GLN A 8 -50.14 -36.37 5.27
C GLN A 8 -49.38 -37.47 4.49
N THR A 9 -48.10 -37.76 4.80
CA THR A 9 -47.58 -38.73 5.79
C THR A 9 -48.00 -40.20 5.61
N ASP A 10 -47.02 -41.10 5.58
CA ASP A 10 -47.17 -42.48 6.07
C ASP A 10 -45.97 -42.87 6.95
N ARG A 11 -46.20 -43.74 7.95
CA ARG A 11 -45.29 -44.12 9.04
C ARG A 11 -45.85 -45.36 9.75
N SER A 12 -45.33 -46.57 9.50
CA SER A 12 -45.74 -47.80 10.22
C SER A 12 -44.78 -48.99 10.03
N ARG A 13 -44.79 -49.93 11.00
CA ARG A 13 -44.03 -51.20 11.10
C ARG A 13 -42.50 -51.03 11.28
N MET A 14 -41.85 -51.32 12.41
CA MET A 14 -42.21 -51.89 13.73
C MET A 14 -42.51 -53.40 13.82
N ALA A 15 -42.01 -54.01 14.93
CA ALA A 15 -41.85 -55.44 15.32
C ALA A 15 -40.52 -56.07 14.82
N LEU A 16 -39.62 -56.66 15.65
CA LEU A 16 -39.70 -57.55 16.83
C LEU A 16 -40.19 -58.97 16.46
N VAL A 17 -39.65 -60.10 16.95
CA VAL A 17 -38.54 -60.40 17.89
C VAL A 17 -37.52 -61.36 17.18
N ARG A 18 -36.57 -62.12 17.76
CA ARG A 18 -36.26 -62.60 19.12
C ARG A 18 -34.73 -62.86 19.29
N ASP A 19 -34.31 -63.11 20.53
CA ASP A 19 -32.98 -63.49 21.04
C ASP A 19 -32.66 -64.99 20.88
N GLU A 20 -31.38 -65.39 20.94
CA GLU A 20 -30.93 -66.63 21.60
C GLU A 20 -29.40 -66.59 21.88
N ASP A 21 -28.96 -67.22 22.96
CA ASP A 21 -27.61 -67.05 23.57
C ASP A 21 -26.62 -68.17 23.19
N ALA A 22 -25.33 -67.83 23.11
CA ALA A 22 -24.20 -68.76 23.32
C ALA A 22 -22.90 -67.97 23.58
N ASP A 23 -22.15 -68.37 24.60
CA ASP A 23 -20.75 -67.99 24.78
C ASP A 23 -19.85 -68.90 23.92
N ASP A 24 -18.68 -68.41 23.49
CA ASP A 24 -17.44 -69.17 23.34
C ASP A 24 -16.27 -68.18 23.15
N ASP A 25 -15.20 -68.32 23.94
CA ASP A 25 -13.93 -67.60 23.77
C ASP A 25 -13.03 -68.34 22.77
N ASP A 26 -12.41 -67.64 21.82
CA ASP A 26 -11.12 -68.07 21.24
C ASP A 26 -10.38 -66.85 20.64
N ASP A 27 -9.09 -66.72 20.96
CA ASP A 27 -8.22 -65.64 20.47
C ASP A 27 -7.61 -66.00 19.10
N ASP A 28 -7.92 -65.22 18.06
CA ASP A 28 -7.25 -65.29 16.75
C ASP A 28 -6.60 -63.93 16.42
N GLU A 29 -5.27 -63.90 16.32
CA GLU A 29 -4.51 -62.68 16.04
C GLU A 29 -4.77 -62.17 14.61
N VAL A 30 -5.20 -60.91 14.49
CA VAL A 30 -5.28 -60.21 13.20
C VAL A 30 -4.39 -58.97 13.23
N ASP A 31 -3.39 -58.93 12.34
CA ASP A 31 -2.47 -57.79 12.17
C ASP A 31 -3.22 -56.49 11.83
N VAL A 32 -3.57 -55.70 12.85
CA VAL A 32 -4.08 -54.35 12.67
C VAL A 32 -2.91 -53.44 12.31
N ASP A 33 -2.86 -53.02 11.04
CA ASP A 33 -1.95 -51.96 10.55
C ASP A 33 -1.90 -50.82 11.57
N ASN A 34 -0.69 -50.54 12.08
CA ASN A 34 -0.43 -49.47 13.03
C ASN A 34 -0.45 -48.11 12.31
N GLY A 35 -1.64 -47.78 11.80
CA GLY A 35 -1.96 -46.55 11.10
C GLY A 35 -1.53 -45.37 11.94
N ARG A 36 -0.47 -44.68 11.48
CA ARG A 36 0.15 -43.55 12.17
C ARG A 36 -0.92 -42.61 12.71
N PRO A 37 -0.87 -42.18 13.98
CA PRO A 37 -1.86 -41.26 14.52
C PRO A 37 -1.88 -40.02 13.63
N GLN A 38 -3.01 -39.82 12.94
CA GLN A 38 -3.16 -38.73 11.98
C GLN A 38 -2.91 -37.43 12.72
N THR A 39 -1.87 -36.70 12.34
CA THR A 39 -1.46 -35.49 13.04
C THR A 39 -2.58 -34.47 12.94
N VAL A 40 -3.38 -34.36 14.01
CA VAL A 40 -4.50 -33.42 14.14
C VAL A 40 -3.98 -32.05 13.73
N GLY A 41 -4.47 -31.55 12.59
CA GLY A 41 -3.78 -30.53 11.82
C GLY A 41 -3.43 -29.33 12.68
N LEU A 42 -2.14 -29.11 12.92
CA LEU A 42 -1.70 -27.96 13.73
C LEU A 42 -2.33 -26.71 13.13
N LEU A 43 -3.13 -26.02 13.95
CA LEU A 43 -3.52 -24.65 13.70
C LEU A 43 -2.23 -23.82 13.67
N VAL A 44 -1.66 -23.68 12.47
CA VAL A 44 -0.51 -22.79 12.20
C VAL A 44 -0.90 -21.45 12.79
N ARG A 45 -0.20 -21.04 13.86
CA ARG A 45 -0.44 -19.77 14.53
C ARG A 45 -0.05 -18.65 13.58
N LYS A 46 -1.02 -18.23 12.76
CA LYS A 46 -0.88 -17.11 11.85
C LYS A 46 -0.48 -15.89 12.66
N HIS A 47 0.57 -15.24 12.21
CA HIS A 47 1.08 -14.06 12.87
C HIS A 47 0.06 -12.90 12.79
N ASP A 48 0.11 -12.00 13.77
CA ASP A 48 -0.67 -10.77 13.76
C ASP A 48 -0.15 -9.78 12.70
N PRO A 49 -0.92 -8.72 12.36
CA PRO A 49 -0.47 -7.69 11.43
C PRO A 49 0.82 -6.96 11.83
N GLU A 50 1.15 -6.84 13.12
CA GLU A 50 2.33 -6.09 13.56
C GLU A 50 3.61 -6.88 13.26
N TRP A 51 3.60 -8.20 13.49
CA TRP A 51 4.68 -9.11 13.12
C TRP A 51 5.06 -9.03 11.63
N TYR A 52 4.08 -9.06 10.72
CA TYR A 52 4.38 -8.88 9.28
C TYR A 52 4.98 -7.49 9.00
N GLY A 53 4.53 -6.45 9.72
CA GLY A 53 5.12 -5.11 9.63
C GLY A 53 6.57 -5.06 10.09
N HIS A 54 6.90 -5.75 11.18
CA HIS A 54 8.27 -5.87 11.70
C HIS A 54 9.17 -6.69 10.79
N GLU A 55 8.70 -7.82 10.25
CA GLU A 55 9.49 -8.63 9.31
C GLU A 55 9.70 -7.89 7.98
N CYS A 56 8.69 -7.17 7.47
CA CYS A 56 8.86 -6.26 6.33
C CYS A 56 9.91 -5.17 6.60
N ASP A 57 9.95 -4.57 7.79
CA ASP A 57 10.95 -3.54 8.14
C ASP A 57 12.36 -4.14 8.25
N LYS A 58 12.49 -5.33 8.83
CA LYS A 58 13.74 -6.11 8.88
C LYS A 58 14.25 -6.45 7.47
N LEU A 59 13.40 -6.94 6.58
CA LEU A 59 13.75 -7.22 5.18
C LEU A 59 14.12 -5.94 4.41
N ALA A 60 13.39 -4.83 4.63
CA ALA A 60 13.70 -3.53 4.04
C ALA A 60 15.07 -3.00 4.49
N LYS A 61 15.39 -3.08 5.79
CA LYS A 61 16.70 -2.71 6.35
C LYS A 61 17.86 -3.57 5.80
N GLN A 62 17.57 -4.80 5.41
CA GLN A 62 18.54 -5.70 4.75
C GLN A 62 18.62 -5.50 3.22
N GLY A 63 17.92 -4.52 2.65
CA GLY A 63 17.86 -4.31 1.19
C GLY A 63 17.10 -5.39 0.41
N LYS A 64 16.45 -6.33 1.10
CA LYS A 64 15.68 -7.45 0.53
C LYS A 64 14.28 -6.99 0.09
N ILE A 65 14.24 -6.01 -0.81
CA ILE A 65 13.02 -5.29 -1.21
C ILE A 65 11.98 -6.22 -1.87
N ALA A 66 12.42 -7.19 -2.66
CA ALA A 66 11.52 -8.17 -3.28
C ALA A 66 10.85 -9.08 -2.24
N GLU A 67 11.62 -9.57 -1.25
CA GLU A 67 11.11 -10.36 -0.14
C GLU A 67 10.17 -9.53 0.76
N CYS A 68 10.50 -8.26 1.02
CA CYS A 68 9.66 -7.31 1.76
C CYS A 68 8.28 -7.11 1.09
N VAL A 69 8.24 -6.94 -0.23
CA VAL A 69 6.97 -6.84 -0.98
C VAL A 69 6.21 -8.17 -0.96
N ALA A 70 6.91 -9.31 -1.17
CA ALA A 70 6.30 -10.63 -1.14
C ALA A 70 5.74 -11.03 0.24
N MET A 71 6.36 -10.57 1.33
CA MET A 71 5.89 -10.79 2.70
C MET A 71 4.50 -10.16 2.94
N LEU A 72 4.26 -8.95 2.40
CA LEU A 72 2.94 -8.32 2.45
C LEU A 72 1.96 -8.96 1.45
N GLU A 73 2.38 -9.18 0.21
CA GLU A 73 1.46 -9.48 -0.89
C GLU A 73 1.17 -10.97 -1.09
N GLN A 74 2.16 -11.84 -0.90
CA GLN A 74 1.99 -13.29 -1.03
C GLN A 74 1.66 -13.91 0.32
N ARG A 75 2.58 -13.76 1.30
CA ARG A 75 2.45 -14.40 2.63
C ARG A 75 1.23 -13.87 3.38
N MET A 76 1.25 -12.59 3.77
CA MET A 76 0.18 -12.00 4.58
C MET A 76 -1.19 -11.99 3.87
N LEU A 77 -1.25 -11.54 2.62
CA LEU A 77 -2.52 -11.29 1.92
C LEU A 77 -3.13 -12.49 1.20
N LEU A 78 -2.34 -13.41 0.63
CA LEU A 78 -2.85 -14.50 -0.22
C LEU A 78 -2.78 -15.88 0.46
N GLU A 79 -1.66 -16.20 1.11
CA GLU A 79 -1.45 -17.48 1.81
C GLU A 79 -2.15 -17.47 3.19
N ASP A 80 -1.73 -16.56 4.07
CA ASP A 80 -2.27 -16.45 5.42
C ASP A 80 -3.60 -15.70 5.50
N LYS A 81 -3.90 -14.85 4.50
CA LYS A 81 -5.18 -14.11 4.36
C LYS A 81 -5.50 -13.24 5.59
N ILE A 82 -4.47 -12.70 6.24
CA ILE A 82 -4.60 -11.78 7.36
C ILE A 82 -4.88 -10.38 6.83
N ARG A 83 -5.88 -9.70 7.40
CA ARG A 83 -6.22 -8.32 7.00
C ARG A 83 -5.12 -7.35 7.46
N PRO A 84 -4.40 -6.68 6.54
CA PRO A 84 -3.37 -5.71 6.92
C PRO A 84 -3.96 -4.41 7.45
N VAL A 85 -3.15 -3.71 8.24
CA VAL A 85 -3.38 -2.34 8.69
C VAL A 85 -2.52 -1.36 7.89
N ALA A 86 -2.77 -0.05 8.01
CA ALA A 86 -2.03 0.97 7.30
C ALA A 86 -0.51 0.94 7.56
N TYR A 87 -0.07 0.45 8.74
CA TYR A 87 1.34 0.26 9.06
C TYR A 87 2.06 -0.70 8.10
N ASN A 88 1.44 -1.83 7.73
CA ASN A 88 2.05 -2.81 6.82
C ASN A 88 2.41 -2.18 5.47
N PHE A 89 1.46 -1.44 4.89
CA PHE A 89 1.69 -0.69 3.65
C PHE A 89 2.72 0.43 3.83
N ASN A 90 2.67 1.19 4.93
CA ASN A 90 3.63 2.26 5.22
C ASN A 90 5.07 1.76 5.26
N VAL A 91 5.33 0.56 5.81
CA VAL A 91 6.67 -0.04 5.86
C VAL A 91 7.18 -0.36 4.44
N VAL A 92 6.39 -1.05 3.62
CA VAL A 92 6.78 -1.43 2.25
C VAL A 92 6.90 -0.18 1.35
N LEU A 93 5.95 0.75 1.45
CA LEU A 93 5.98 2.02 0.70
C LEU A 93 7.23 2.84 1.04
N ARG A 94 7.61 2.95 2.32
CA ARG A 94 8.86 3.62 2.76
C ARG A 94 10.10 2.96 2.14
N ALA A 95 10.13 1.63 2.08
CA ALA A 95 11.26 0.88 1.54
C ALA A 95 11.46 1.09 0.04
N ILE A 96 10.37 1.18 -0.74
CA ILE A 96 10.42 1.34 -2.20
C ILE A 96 10.49 2.80 -2.68
N ALA A 97 10.05 3.77 -1.85
CA ALA A 97 10.05 5.19 -2.17
C ALA A 97 11.41 5.75 -2.65
N PRO A 98 12.56 5.49 -2.00
CA PRO A 98 13.85 5.98 -2.49
C PRO A 98 14.33 5.29 -3.78
N LEU A 99 13.77 4.13 -4.13
CA LEU A 99 14.20 3.28 -5.25
C LEU A 99 13.46 3.56 -6.58
N GLY A 100 12.46 4.44 -6.55
CA GLY A 100 11.72 4.83 -7.75
C GLY A 100 10.77 3.77 -8.30
N HIS A 101 10.34 2.79 -7.49
CA HIS A 101 9.49 1.68 -7.95
C HIS A 101 8.01 2.09 -8.08
N VAL A 102 7.71 3.03 -8.99
CA VAL A 102 6.38 3.63 -9.23
C VAL A 102 5.29 2.56 -9.33
N ARG A 103 5.48 1.57 -10.21
CA ARG A 103 4.51 0.49 -10.48
C ARG A 103 4.10 -0.26 -9.20
N THR A 104 5.05 -0.51 -8.29
CA THR A 104 4.79 -1.16 -7.01
C THR A 104 4.08 -0.22 -6.03
N ALA A 105 4.49 1.05 -5.95
CA ALA A 105 3.86 2.03 -5.06
C ALA A 105 2.39 2.30 -5.42
N ILE A 106 2.08 2.40 -6.71
CA ILE A 106 0.72 2.64 -7.21
C ILE A 106 -0.16 1.39 -7.06
N ARG A 107 0.38 0.19 -7.31
CA ARG A 107 -0.32 -1.07 -7.05
C ARG A 107 -0.65 -1.25 -5.56
N LEU A 108 0.27 -0.88 -4.66
CA LEU A 108 0.02 -0.87 -3.21
C LEU A 108 -1.02 0.19 -2.81
N TYR A 109 -0.98 1.40 -3.41
CA TYR A 109 -2.02 2.44 -3.22
C TYR A 109 -3.41 1.96 -3.66
N GLN A 110 -3.51 1.33 -4.83
CA GLN A 110 -4.74 0.71 -5.33
C GLN A 110 -5.21 -0.38 -4.36
N LYS A 111 -4.30 -1.21 -3.83
CA LYS A 111 -4.64 -2.26 -2.87
C LYS A 111 -5.12 -1.71 -1.51
N MET A 112 -4.58 -0.59 -1.04
CA MET A 112 -5.13 0.13 0.13
C MET A 112 -6.55 0.62 -0.14
N CYS A 113 -6.83 1.12 -1.36
CA CYS A 113 -8.20 1.52 -1.75
C CYS A 113 -9.16 0.33 -1.76
N GLU A 114 -8.80 -0.78 -2.41
CA GLU A 114 -9.61 -2.01 -2.47
C GLU A 114 -9.99 -2.53 -1.07
N LEU A 115 -9.00 -2.60 -0.17
CA LEU A 115 -9.18 -3.14 1.18
C LEU A 115 -9.85 -2.15 2.17
N SER A 116 -10.23 -0.96 1.68
CA SER A 116 -10.76 0.17 2.46
C SER A 116 -9.85 0.57 3.64
N ILE A 117 -8.54 0.59 3.40
CA ILE A 117 -7.52 0.93 4.40
C ILE A 117 -7.22 2.44 4.33
N PRO A 118 -7.34 3.19 5.44
CA PRO A 118 -7.05 4.61 5.46
C PRO A 118 -5.65 4.95 4.95
N ILE A 119 -5.58 5.81 3.94
CA ILE A 119 -4.32 6.23 3.33
C ILE A 119 -3.71 7.33 4.18
N SER A 120 -2.70 6.95 4.96
CA SER A 120 -1.99 7.89 5.84
C SER A 120 -1.19 8.93 5.03
N ARG A 121 -0.96 10.10 5.63
CA ARG A 121 -0.12 11.17 5.07
C ARG A 121 1.28 10.70 4.70
N THR A 122 1.84 9.84 5.56
CA THR A 122 3.11 9.14 5.30
C THR A 122 3.03 8.22 4.09
N ALA A 123 1.96 7.44 3.91
CA ALA A 123 1.77 6.62 2.70
C ALA A 123 1.79 7.49 1.44
N LEU A 124 1.03 8.59 1.44
CA LEU A 124 0.95 9.51 0.30
C LEU A 124 2.30 10.16 -0.02
N THR A 125 3.04 10.58 1.02
CA THR A 125 4.42 11.11 0.88
C THR A 125 5.39 10.08 0.31
N TYR A 126 5.27 8.80 0.68
CA TYR A 126 6.08 7.71 0.11
C TYR A 126 5.70 7.40 -1.35
N ILE A 127 4.40 7.41 -1.69
CA ILE A 127 3.92 7.23 -3.06
C ILE A 127 4.44 8.35 -3.97
N TYR A 128 4.30 9.61 -3.57
CA TYR A 128 4.86 10.72 -4.35
C TYR A 128 6.39 10.69 -4.40
N ASN A 129 7.10 10.21 -3.38
CA ASN A 129 8.55 10.01 -3.48
C ASN A 129 8.93 8.86 -4.42
N ALA A 130 8.16 7.78 -4.49
CA ALA A 130 8.37 6.73 -5.49
C ALA A 130 8.23 7.29 -6.92
N CYS A 131 7.27 8.17 -7.16
CA CYS A 131 7.17 8.93 -8.41
C CYS A 131 8.37 9.88 -8.62
N ALA A 132 8.74 10.66 -7.61
CA ALA A 132 9.81 11.67 -7.69
C ALA A 132 11.24 11.09 -7.76
N ASN A 133 11.40 9.79 -7.50
CA ASN A 133 12.66 9.05 -7.64
C ASN A 133 12.60 8.05 -8.82
N ALA A 134 11.60 8.14 -9.70
CA ALA A 134 11.42 7.19 -10.80
C ALA A 134 12.65 7.11 -11.72
N LYS A 135 12.91 5.93 -12.27
CA LYS A 135 13.95 5.73 -13.28
C LYS A 135 13.52 6.44 -14.57
N PRO A 136 14.44 6.94 -15.43
CA PRO A 136 14.08 7.69 -16.64
C PRO A 136 13.04 6.99 -17.55
N VAL A 137 13.09 5.66 -17.64
CA VAL A 137 12.12 4.82 -18.39
C VAL A 137 10.68 4.86 -17.83
N ASP A 138 10.52 5.12 -16.53
CA ASP A 138 9.22 5.26 -15.84
C ASP A 138 8.91 6.73 -15.45
N ALA A 139 9.71 7.71 -15.89
CA ALA A 139 9.58 9.11 -15.47
C ALA A 139 8.18 9.71 -15.77
N GLN A 140 7.69 9.52 -17.01
CA GLN A 140 6.35 9.95 -17.41
C GLN A 140 5.24 9.20 -16.67
N MET A 141 5.48 7.94 -16.29
CA MET A 141 4.56 7.17 -15.44
C MET A 141 4.52 7.73 -14.01
N GLY A 142 5.67 8.15 -13.47
CA GLY A 142 5.77 8.86 -12.19
C GLY A 142 4.89 10.11 -12.15
N ILE A 143 4.93 10.93 -13.21
CA ILE A 143 4.06 12.12 -13.36
C ILE A 143 2.58 11.72 -13.45
N ALA A 144 2.24 10.85 -14.40
CA ALA A 144 0.84 10.48 -14.66
C ALA A 144 0.17 9.87 -13.42
N SER A 145 0.86 8.95 -12.73
CA SER A 145 0.33 8.32 -11.52
C SER A 145 0.33 9.26 -10.30
N ALA A 146 1.21 10.26 -10.22
CA ALA A 146 1.14 11.25 -9.15
C ALA A 146 -0.09 12.17 -9.33
N GLU A 147 -0.38 12.62 -10.56
CA GLU A 147 -1.61 13.39 -10.85
C GLU A 147 -2.87 12.54 -10.66
N GLU A 148 -2.87 11.25 -11.04
CA GLU A 148 -3.97 10.30 -10.75
C GLU A 148 -4.25 10.21 -9.24
N VAL A 149 -3.21 9.94 -8.44
CA VAL A 149 -3.31 9.85 -6.98
C VAL A 149 -3.74 11.18 -6.36
N ARG A 150 -3.25 12.32 -6.88
CA ARG A 150 -3.64 13.67 -6.42
C ARG A 150 -5.11 13.97 -6.73
N ALA A 151 -5.59 13.64 -7.92
CA ALA A 151 -7.00 13.80 -8.28
C ALA A 151 -7.92 12.86 -7.47
N ALA A 152 -7.50 11.61 -7.25
CA ALA A 152 -8.26 10.63 -6.48
C ALA A 152 -8.31 10.95 -4.97
N THR A 153 -7.25 11.50 -4.39
CA THR A 153 -7.23 11.94 -2.98
C THR A 153 -8.00 13.26 -2.79
N ALA A 154 -7.87 14.23 -3.70
CA ALA A 154 -8.67 15.46 -3.67
C ALA A 154 -10.18 15.18 -3.75
N LYS A 155 -10.61 14.22 -4.61
CA LYS A 155 -12.02 13.75 -4.67
C LYS A 155 -12.53 13.11 -3.37
N ARG A 156 -11.65 12.71 -2.46
CA ARG A 156 -11.96 12.18 -1.12
C ARG A 156 -11.85 13.26 -0.02
N GLY A 157 -11.73 14.54 -0.39
CA GLY A 157 -11.59 15.67 0.54
C GLY A 157 -10.21 15.82 1.18
N TYR A 158 -9.21 15.05 0.73
CA TYR A 158 -7.86 15.15 1.28
C TYR A 158 -7.16 16.44 0.82
N GLN A 159 -6.70 17.25 1.77
CA GLN A 159 -5.92 18.45 1.51
C GLN A 159 -4.42 18.16 1.55
N PRO A 160 -3.63 18.52 0.52
CA PRO A 160 -2.19 18.40 0.56
C PRO A 160 -1.55 19.26 1.66
N GLU A 161 -0.60 18.68 2.40
CA GLU A 161 0.25 19.41 3.35
C GLU A 161 1.61 19.77 2.72
N ARG A 162 2.37 20.70 3.35
CA ARG A 162 3.70 21.16 2.92
C ARG A 162 4.60 20.06 2.34
N ILE A 163 4.76 18.92 3.01
CA ILE A 163 5.61 17.81 2.58
C ILE A 163 5.17 17.18 1.24
N HIS A 164 3.86 17.16 0.97
CA HIS A 164 3.30 16.66 -0.29
C HIS A 164 3.60 17.64 -1.42
N PHE A 165 3.46 18.95 -1.18
CA PHE A 165 3.87 19.98 -2.14
C PHE A 165 5.37 19.90 -2.44
N CYS A 166 6.24 19.87 -1.43
CA CYS A 166 7.69 19.72 -1.64
C CYS A 166 8.05 18.47 -2.45
N THR A 167 7.38 17.34 -2.18
CA THR A 167 7.61 16.08 -2.91
C THR A 167 7.09 16.16 -4.36
N LEU A 168 6.00 16.87 -4.61
CA LEU A 168 5.48 17.11 -5.96
C LEU A 168 6.37 18.09 -6.74
N ILE A 169 6.88 19.17 -6.13
CA ILE A 169 7.85 20.08 -6.78
C ILE A 169 9.11 19.29 -7.18
N LYS A 170 9.62 18.43 -6.29
CA LYS A 170 10.73 17.49 -6.57
C LYS A 170 10.45 16.54 -7.74
N LEU A 171 9.20 16.08 -7.92
CA LEU A 171 8.80 15.24 -9.05
C LEU A 171 8.92 16.00 -10.38
N TYR A 172 8.27 17.16 -10.51
CA TYR A 172 8.31 17.93 -11.76
C TYR A 172 9.71 18.46 -12.05
N ALA A 173 10.48 18.87 -11.03
CA ALA A 173 11.87 19.29 -11.17
C ALA A 173 12.82 18.23 -11.75
N ARG A 174 12.44 16.95 -11.72
CA ARG A 174 13.25 15.81 -12.20
C ARG A 174 12.74 15.17 -13.48
N HIS A 175 11.43 15.24 -13.73
CA HIS A 175 10.76 14.46 -14.77
C HIS A 175 9.83 15.29 -15.68
N GLY A 176 9.55 16.55 -15.32
CA GLY A 176 8.63 17.45 -16.02
C GLY A 176 9.27 18.80 -16.34
N THR A 177 8.43 19.82 -16.52
CA THR A 177 8.88 21.18 -16.89
C THR A 177 9.16 22.07 -15.67
N TYR A 178 9.89 23.18 -15.89
CA TYR A 178 9.97 24.28 -14.92
C TYR A 178 8.58 24.82 -14.58
N GLU A 179 7.71 24.99 -15.58
CA GLU A 179 6.35 25.53 -15.40
C GLU A 179 5.47 24.64 -14.53
N ASP A 180 5.60 23.32 -14.61
CA ASP A 180 4.92 22.40 -13.69
C ASP A 180 5.45 22.52 -12.25
N ALA A 181 6.76 22.62 -12.06
CA ALA A 181 7.35 22.82 -10.75
C ALA A 181 6.91 24.17 -10.14
N ARG A 182 6.91 25.25 -10.95
CA ARG A 182 6.44 26.59 -10.61
C ARG A 182 4.95 26.61 -10.28
N ARG A 183 4.12 25.89 -11.04
CA ARG A 183 2.68 25.68 -10.80
C ARG A 183 2.41 25.07 -9.44
N ILE A 184 3.12 24.01 -9.05
CA ILE A 184 2.96 23.39 -7.72
C ILE A 184 3.51 24.29 -6.61
N PHE A 185 4.64 24.98 -6.85
CA PHE A 185 5.18 25.97 -5.90
C PHE A 185 4.17 27.09 -5.61
N ALA A 186 3.53 27.65 -6.64
CA ALA A 186 2.48 28.66 -6.49
C ALA A 186 1.27 28.13 -5.71
N GLN A 187 0.86 26.87 -5.95
CA GLN A 187 -0.22 26.22 -5.17
C GLN A 187 0.15 26.03 -3.70
N MET A 188 1.43 25.76 -3.39
CA MET A 188 1.92 25.65 -2.01
C MET A 188 1.82 26.97 -1.25
N ILE A 189 2.25 28.08 -1.87
CA ILE A 189 2.15 29.42 -1.28
C ILE A 189 0.68 29.84 -1.13
N ALA A 190 -0.16 29.60 -2.14
CA ALA A 190 -1.60 29.90 -2.08
C ALA A 190 -2.35 29.08 -1.02
N ALA A 191 -1.87 27.89 -0.68
CA ALA A 191 -2.36 27.07 0.43
C ALA A 191 -1.81 27.50 1.82
N GLY A 192 -1.08 28.61 1.90
CA GLY A 192 -0.54 29.15 3.16
C GLY A 192 0.70 28.44 3.70
N TYR A 193 1.33 27.54 2.93
CA TYR A 193 2.55 26.87 3.37
C TYR A 193 3.78 27.68 2.94
N PRO A 194 4.60 28.21 3.89
CA PRO A 194 5.80 28.95 3.55
C PRO A 194 6.82 28.03 2.87
N ALA A 195 7.51 28.54 1.86
CA ALA A 195 8.59 27.83 1.22
C ALA A 195 9.80 27.64 2.14
N GLU A 196 10.40 26.46 2.05
CA GLU A 196 11.64 26.07 2.73
C GLU A 196 12.71 25.77 1.69
N VAL A 197 13.97 25.64 2.13
CA VAL A 197 15.14 25.47 1.24
C VAL A 197 14.91 24.38 0.19
N ASP A 198 14.37 23.22 0.58
CA ASP A 198 14.04 22.12 -0.34
C ASP A 198 13.10 22.54 -1.48
N ALA A 199 12.06 23.32 -1.22
CA ALA A 199 11.11 23.75 -2.25
C ALA A 199 11.80 24.63 -3.30
N TYR A 200 12.69 25.53 -2.85
CA TYR A 200 13.49 26.39 -3.71
C TYR A 200 14.60 25.66 -4.46
N CYS A 201 15.32 24.74 -3.81
CA CYS A 201 16.34 23.92 -4.45
C CYS A 201 15.74 23.03 -5.53
N ASN A 202 14.54 22.45 -5.31
CA ASN A 202 13.84 21.72 -6.37
C ASN A 202 13.36 22.65 -7.49
N LEU A 203 12.85 23.86 -7.21
CA LEU A 203 12.47 24.80 -8.26
C LEU A 203 13.67 25.23 -9.12
N LEU A 204 14.82 25.54 -8.50
CA LEU A 204 16.07 25.84 -9.21
C LEU A 204 16.59 24.64 -10.02
N GLN A 205 16.47 23.42 -9.49
CA GLN A 205 16.80 22.20 -10.22
C GLN A 205 15.91 22.01 -11.46
N ALA A 206 14.64 22.43 -11.39
CA ALA A 206 13.75 22.46 -12.55
C ALA A 206 14.26 23.46 -13.61
N CYS A 207 14.65 24.69 -13.22
CA CYS A 207 15.23 25.68 -14.14
C CYS A 207 16.49 25.16 -14.87
N VAL A 208 17.31 24.34 -14.20
CA VAL A 208 18.55 23.78 -14.76
C VAL A 208 18.29 22.58 -15.68
N ASN A 209 17.19 21.84 -15.45
CA ASN A 209 16.81 20.69 -16.27
C ASN A 209 15.97 21.07 -17.50
N ASP A 210 15.24 22.18 -17.42
CA ASP A 210 14.42 22.71 -18.51
C ASP A 210 15.30 23.44 -19.54
N LYS A 211 15.49 22.81 -20.70
CA LYS A 211 16.37 23.30 -21.77
C LYS A 211 15.73 24.40 -22.60
N ASP A 212 14.40 24.50 -22.59
CA ASP A 212 13.64 25.36 -23.49
C ASP A 212 13.25 26.67 -22.78
N ALA A 213 13.10 26.66 -21.45
CA ALA A 213 12.71 27.84 -20.67
C ALA A 213 13.83 28.89 -20.47
N GLY A 214 15.09 28.55 -20.74
CA GLY A 214 16.22 29.49 -20.76
C GLY A 214 16.58 30.12 -19.40
N CYS A 215 17.26 31.29 -19.42
CA CYS A 215 17.80 31.91 -18.21
C CYS A 215 16.79 32.72 -17.37
N GLY A 216 15.63 33.09 -17.92
CA GLY A 216 14.58 33.85 -17.21
C GLY A 216 14.10 33.18 -15.92
N PRO A 217 13.67 31.90 -15.96
CA PRO A 217 13.33 31.08 -14.79
C PRO A 217 14.34 31.10 -13.66
N ALA A 218 15.64 31.11 -13.98
CA ALA A 218 16.71 31.14 -12.99
C ALA A 218 16.82 32.50 -12.28
N ILE A 219 16.53 33.60 -12.99
CA ILE A 219 16.47 34.95 -12.41
C ILE A 219 15.23 35.09 -11.53
N GLU A 220 14.07 34.61 -11.98
CA GLU A 220 12.83 34.63 -11.18
C GLU A 220 12.96 33.79 -9.91
N ALA A 221 13.39 32.53 -10.02
CA ALA A 221 13.61 31.66 -8.86
C ALA A 221 14.66 32.25 -7.89
N ARG A 222 15.68 32.96 -8.42
CA ARG A 222 16.66 33.70 -7.61
C ARG A 222 16.07 34.96 -6.94
N ALA A 223 15.09 35.62 -7.56
CA ALA A 223 14.39 36.75 -6.94
C ALA A 223 13.45 36.29 -5.81
N VAL A 224 12.66 35.23 -6.03
CA VAL A 224 11.73 34.69 -5.02
C VAL A 224 12.48 34.04 -3.84
N THR A 225 13.67 33.45 -4.06
CA THR A 225 14.58 33.09 -2.95
C THR A 225 15.18 34.32 -2.28
N GLY A 226 15.65 35.30 -3.06
CA GLY A 226 16.30 36.51 -2.54
C GLY A 226 15.44 37.29 -1.54
N SER A 227 14.21 37.66 -1.92
CA SER A 227 13.32 38.43 -1.04
C SER A 227 12.96 37.67 0.24
N SER A 228 12.54 36.41 0.11
CA SER A 228 12.12 35.58 1.26
C SER A 228 13.26 35.21 2.21
N PHE A 229 14.51 35.15 1.72
CA PHE A 229 15.69 34.92 2.56
C PHE A 229 16.12 36.20 3.29
N LEU A 230 15.97 37.37 2.67
CA LEU A 230 16.25 38.66 3.32
C LEU A 230 15.24 38.99 4.42
N GLU A 231 13.95 38.74 4.20
CA GLU A 231 12.89 38.93 5.22
C GLU A 231 13.16 38.10 6.48
N ARG A 232 13.66 36.86 6.34
CA ARG A 232 14.03 35.97 7.46
C ARG A 232 15.28 36.40 8.24
N PHE A 233 16.03 37.40 7.78
CA PHE A 233 17.17 37.99 8.49
C PHE A 233 16.86 39.37 9.09
N GLN A 234 15.60 39.83 9.04
CA GLN A 234 15.14 41.12 9.58
C GLN A 234 14.09 40.97 10.69
N SER A 235 13.90 39.75 11.22
CA SER A 235 12.99 39.40 12.33
C SER A 235 13.73 38.77 13.50
#